data_AF-A0A2G8L598-F1
#
_entry.id   AF-A0A2G8L598-F1
#
_cell.length_a   1.000
_cell.length_b   1.000
_cell.length_c   1.000
_cell.angle_alpha   90.00
_cell.angle_beta   90.00
_cell.angle_gamma   90.00
#
_symmetry.space_group_name_H-M   'P 1'
#
loop_
_entity.id
_entity.type
_entity.pdbx_description
1 polymer ?
#
loop_
_entity_poly.entity_id
_entity_poly.type
_entity_poly.pdbx_seq_one_letter_code
_entity_poly.pdbx_strand_id
1 'polypeptide(L)'
;MWTVTSTWAKGSPSTCNETPGEVNRRIQLAWVKFGKLSFIFRDQDLPTSLKKQVFNQCIIPVLSYGAETWTTTKKLEKKLRETERAMERIMIGVTRRDRVTNQNLREKTNVQDIIKEIKVKKWRWAGHLARQHDNRWTKKITNWTPRTCVRRIGRQSRRWTD
;
A
#
# COMPACT_ATOMS: atom_id res chain seq x y z
N MET A 1 41.06 -40.96 -0.70
CA MET A 1 39.61 -41.08 -0.47
C MET A 1 39.20 -39.97 0.48
N TRP A 2 38.77 -38.82 -0.04
CA TRP A 2 38.26 -37.69 0.76
C TRP A 2 36.90 -37.30 0.18
N THR A 3 35.85 -37.53 0.93
CA THR A 3 34.47 -37.20 0.54
C THR A 3 34.19 -35.73 0.85
N VAL A 4 33.90 -34.94 -0.19
CA VAL A 4 33.37 -33.58 -0.09
C VAL A 4 31.92 -33.68 0.42
N THR A 5 31.66 -33.30 1.68
CA THR A 5 30.29 -33.09 2.15
C THR A 5 29.86 -31.68 1.75
N SER A 6 29.09 -31.59 0.67
CA SER A 6 28.40 -30.37 0.26
C SER A 6 27.44 -29.94 1.37
N THR A 7 27.83 -28.94 2.15
CA THR A 7 26.92 -28.14 2.97
C THR A 7 26.01 -27.35 2.04
N TRP A 8 24.88 -27.96 1.67
CA TRP A 8 23.77 -27.23 1.08
C TRP A 8 23.28 -26.24 2.12
N ALA A 9 23.67 -24.97 1.94
CA ALA A 9 23.01 -23.85 2.55
C ALA A 9 21.52 -24.00 2.26
N LYS A 10 20.74 -24.34 3.30
CA LYS A 10 19.29 -24.15 3.29
C LYS A 10 19.08 -22.64 3.28
N GLY A 11 19.26 -22.03 2.11
CA GLY A 11 18.58 -20.81 1.77
C GLY A 11 17.10 -21.11 1.97
N SER A 12 16.56 -20.62 3.08
CA SER A 12 15.13 -20.45 3.22
C SER A 12 14.62 -19.81 1.91
N PRO A 13 13.45 -20.19 1.38
CA PRO A 13 12.83 -19.40 0.34
C PRO A 13 12.56 -18.04 0.99
N SER A 14 13.51 -17.11 0.82
CA SER A 14 13.31 -15.70 1.01
C SER A 14 12.01 -15.43 0.30
N THR A 15 10.99 -15.01 1.04
CA THR A 15 9.71 -14.62 0.48
C THR A 15 10.01 -13.50 -0.51
N CYS A 16 10.18 -13.89 -1.78
CA CYS A 16 10.44 -13.06 -2.93
C CYS A 16 9.15 -12.27 -3.20
N ASN A 17 8.94 -11.26 -2.38
CA ASN A 17 7.97 -10.19 -2.49
C ASN A 17 8.37 -9.12 -1.47
N GLU A 18 9.62 -8.66 -1.56
CA GLU A 18 10.00 -7.43 -0.88
C GLU A 18 9.36 -6.24 -1.62
N THR A 19 8.08 -6.04 -1.33
CA THR A 19 7.32 -4.82 -1.61
C THR A 19 7.67 -3.58 -0.77
N PRO A 20 8.52 -3.59 0.29
CA PRO A 20 8.78 -2.35 1.03
C PRO A 20 9.55 -1.32 0.21
N GLY A 21 10.41 -1.75 -0.72
CA GLY A 21 11.17 -0.83 -1.58
C GLY A 21 10.26 0.03 -2.46
N GLU A 22 9.31 -0.60 -3.15
CA GLU A 22 8.39 0.11 -4.04
C GLU A 22 7.46 1.07 -3.27
N VAL A 23 6.95 0.64 -2.11
CA VAL A 23 6.11 1.52 -1.27
C VAL A 23 6.91 2.74 -0.81
N ASN A 24 8.14 2.54 -0.35
CA ASN A 24 9.00 3.63 0.10
C ASN A 24 9.27 4.61 -1.05
N ARG A 25 9.51 4.09 -2.24
CA ARG A 25 9.64 4.90 -3.45
C ARG A 25 8.37 5.71 -3.73
N ARG A 26 7.17 5.13 -3.61
CA ARG A 26 5.90 5.87 -3.78
C ARG A 26 5.72 6.96 -2.75
N ILE A 27 6.09 6.70 -1.50
CA ILE A 27 6.08 7.70 -0.43
C ILE A 27 7.02 8.87 -0.79
N GLN A 28 8.25 8.58 -1.22
CA GLN A 28 9.22 9.60 -1.64
C GLN A 28 8.70 10.41 -2.83
N LEU A 29 8.17 9.76 -3.86
CA LEU A 29 7.59 10.42 -5.03
C LEU A 29 6.40 11.31 -4.65
N ALA A 30 5.56 10.86 -3.71
CA ALA A 30 4.45 11.64 -3.20
C ALA A 30 4.93 12.88 -2.44
N TRP A 31 5.99 12.77 -1.63
CA TRP A 31 6.61 13.91 -0.97
C TRP A 31 7.23 14.91 -1.96
N VAL A 32 7.89 14.42 -3.00
CA VAL A 32 8.41 15.28 -4.08
C VAL A 32 7.26 16.01 -4.78
N LYS A 33 6.17 15.31 -5.12
CA LYS A 33 4.99 15.92 -5.74
C LYS A 33 4.32 16.93 -4.81
N PHE A 34 4.20 16.62 -3.52
CA PHE A 34 3.66 17.50 -2.50
C PHE A 34 4.51 18.76 -2.35
N GLY A 35 5.84 18.62 -2.34
CA GLY A 35 6.78 19.74 -2.32
C GLY A 35 6.65 20.64 -3.54
N LYS A 36 6.49 20.08 -4.74
CA LYS A 36 6.22 20.87 -5.96
C LYS A 36 4.91 21.64 -5.90
N LEU A 37 3.92 21.15 -5.14
CA LEU A 37 2.62 21.78 -4.92
C LEU A 37 2.56 22.55 -3.59
N SER A 38 3.72 22.88 -2.99
CA SER A 38 3.76 23.52 -1.68
C SER A 38 3.07 24.88 -1.66
N PHE A 39 3.09 25.61 -2.78
CA PHE A 39 2.40 26.90 -2.91
C PHE A 39 0.89 26.78 -2.71
N ILE A 40 0.28 25.64 -3.08
CA ILE A 40 -1.16 25.39 -2.84
C ILE A 40 -1.38 24.90 -1.40
N PHE A 41 -0.55 23.96 -0.95
CA PHE A 41 -0.80 23.29 0.33
C PHE A 41 -0.43 24.14 1.54
N ARG A 42 0.59 25.00 1.45
CA ARG A 42 1.07 25.83 2.56
C ARG A 42 0.34 27.16 2.69
N ASP A 43 -0.22 27.67 1.61
CA ASP A 43 -1.01 28.90 1.59
C ASP A 43 -2.27 28.72 2.43
N GLN A 44 -2.44 29.53 3.48
CA GLN A 44 -3.59 29.42 4.40
C GLN A 44 -4.83 30.18 3.93
N ASP A 45 -4.69 31.07 2.95
CA ASP A 45 -5.79 31.85 2.40
C ASP A 45 -6.62 31.02 1.41
N LEU A 46 -6.01 29.97 0.84
CA LEU A 46 -6.71 29.04 -0.04
C LEU A 46 -7.74 28.18 0.70
N PRO A 47 -8.93 27.99 0.12
CA PRO A 47 -9.98 27.20 0.75
C PRO A 47 -9.56 25.73 0.87
N THR A 48 -9.84 25.13 2.03
CA THR A 48 -9.53 23.72 2.33
C THR A 48 -10.15 22.74 1.33
N SER A 49 -11.29 23.09 0.72
CA SER A 49 -11.93 22.29 -0.34
C SER A 49 -11.05 22.13 -1.58
N LEU A 50 -10.40 23.21 -2.02
CA LEU A 50 -9.47 23.19 -3.16
C LEU A 50 -8.25 22.35 -2.83
N LYS A 51 -7.65 22.56 -1.65
CA LYS A 51 -6.51 21.77 -1.18
C LYS A 51 -6.84 20.27 -1.14
N LYS A 52 -8.01 19.92 -0.59
CA LYS A 52 -8.54 18.55 -0.57
C LYS A 52 -8.66 17.98 -1.98
N GLN A 53 -9.24 18.73 -2.92
CA GLN A 53 -9.42 18.28 -4.29
C GLN A 53 -8.06 17.98 -4.95
N VAL A 54 -7.10 18.90 -4.84
CA VAL A 54 -5.75 18.74 -5.37
C VAL A 54 -5.05 17.55 -4.70
N PHE A 55 -5.20 17.37 -3.39
CA PHE A 55 -4.63 16.22 -2.69
C PHE A 55 -5.19 14.89 -3.21
N ASN A 56 -6.51 14.79 -3.32
CA ASN A 56 -7.19 13.59 -3.80
C ASN A 56 -6.85 13.28 -5.28
N GLN A 57 -6.65 14.29 -6.11
CA GLN A 57 -6.36 14.11 -7.54
C GLN A 57 -4.87 13.91 -7.85
N CYS A 58 -3.97 14.53 -7.10
CA CYS A 58 -2.53 14.51 -7.41
C CYS A 58 -1.71 13.61 -6.48
N ILE A 59 -2.05 13.53 -5.20
CA ILE A 59 -1.21 12.84 -4.20
C ILE A 59 -1.70 11.40 -3.98
N ILE A 60 -3.01 11.20 -3.79
CA ILE A 60 -3.58 9.86 -3.60
C ILE A 60 -3.25 8.90 -4.76
N PRO A 61 -3.30 9.30 -6.05
CA PRO A 61 -2.94 8.39 -7.14
C PRO A 61 -1.45 8.03 -7.14
N VAL A 62 -0.56 8.95 -6.75
CA VAL A 62 0.88 8.67 -6.65
C VAL A 62 1.16 7.66 -5.54
N LEU A 63 0.51 7.81 -4.39
CA LEU A 63 0.66 6.89 -3.27
C LEU A 63 -0.04 5.54 -3.48
N SER A 64 -1.10 5.47 -4.29
CA SER A 64 -1.87 4.24 -4.54
C SER A 64 -1.48 3.53 -5.84
N TYR A 65 -0.50 4.04 -6.57
CA TYR A 65 -0.05 3.43 -7.81
C TYR A 65 0.54 2.03 -7.54
N GLY A 66 0.07 1.03 -8.29
CA GLY A 66 0.52 -0.35 -8.14
C GLY A 66 -0.01 -1.06 -6.89
N ALA A 67 -0.90 -0.41 -6.12
CA ALA A 67 -1.42 -0.97 -4.87
C ALA A 67 -2.18 -2.30 -5.03
N GLU A 68 -2.63 -2.63 -6.23
CA GLU A 68 -3.24 -3.91 -6.60
C GLU A 68 -2.27 -5.08 -6.37
N THR A 69 -0.98 -4.86 -6.63
CA THR A 69 0.07 -5.88 -6.56
C THR A 69 0.73 -5.97 -5.18
N TRP A 70 0.50 -4.99 -4.31
CA TRP A 70 1.14 -4.96 -3.00
C TRP A 70 0.55 -5.99 -2.05
N THR A 71 1.37 -6.55 -1.17
CA THR A 71 0.86 -7.32 -0.03
C THR A 71 0.37 -6.36 1.05
N THR A 72 -0.92 -6.35 1.38
CA THR A 72 -1.48 -5.48 2.43
C THR A 72 -1.09 -6.02 3.81
N THR A 73 0.04 -5.57 4.33
CA THR A 73 0.46 -5.86 5.70
C THR A 73 0.05 -4.71 6.63
N LYS A 74 -0.29 -4.99 7.89
CA LYS A 74 -0.58 -3.94 8.91
C LYS A 74 0.53 -2.88 9.00
N LYS A 75 1.80 -3.31 8.86
CA LYS A 75 2.98 -2.41 8.83
C LYS A 75 2.93 -1.42 7.66
N LEU A 76 2.56 -1.91 6.47
CA LEU A 76 2.41 -1.08 5.26
C LEU A 76 1.28 -0.06 5.44
N GLU A 77 0.12 -0.52 5.90
CA GLU A 77 -1.02 0.38 6.10
C GLU A 77 -0.71 1.48 7.13
N LYS A 78 0.00 1.13 8.21
CA LYS A 78 0.45 2.10 9.22
C LYS A 78 1.36 3.16 8.59
N LYS A 79 2.35 2.73 7.79
CA LYS A 79 3.29 3.64 7.13
C LYS A 79 2.59 4.62 6.18
N LEU A 80 1.66 4.13 5.37
CA LEU A 80 0.87 4.96 4.46
C LEU A 80 -0.02 5.96 5.21
N ARG A 81 -0.68 5.52 6.29
CA ARG A 81 -1.45 6.43 7.17
C ARG A 81 -0.56 7.49 7.79
N GLU A 82 0.60 7.14 8.30
CA GLU A 82 1.53 8.11 8.88
C GLU A 82 1.97 9.16 7.86
N THR A 83 2.23 8.75 6.61
CA THR A 83 2.59 9.68 5.54
C THR A 83 1.44 10.61 5.15
N GLU A 84 0.22 10.09 5.03
CA GLU A 84 -0.97 10.90 4.76
C GLU A 84 -1.18 11.94 5.87
N ARG A 85 -1.13 11.52 7.14
CA ARG A 85 -1.31 12.42 8.30
C ARG A 85 -0.23 13.49 8.38
N ALA A 86 1.01 13.17 8.03
CA ALA A 86 2.09 14.13 7.98
C ALA A 86 1.83 15.22 6.92
N MET A 87 1.36 14.84 5.73
CA MET A 87 1.00 15.80 4.68
C MET A 87 -0.24 16.62 5.04
N GLU A 88 -1.28 16.00 5.62
CA GLU A 88 -2.49 16.70 6.09
C GLU A 88 -2.16 17.77 7.14
N ARG A 89 -1.24 17.49 8.07
CA ARG A 89 -0.80 18.47 9.09
C ARG A 89 -0.16 19.70 8.46
N ILE A 90 0.71 19.49 7.47
CA ILE A 90 1.34 20.60 6.73
C ILE A 90 0.28 21.41 5.97
N MET A 91 -0.72 20.74 5.39
CA MET A 91 -1.79 21.38 4.63
C MET A 91 -2.66 22.34 5.47
N ILE A 92 -2.93 22.00 6.73
CA ILE A 92 -3.63 22.89 7.69
C ILE A 92 -2.65 23.84 8.41
N GLY A 93 -1.34 23.64 8.31
CA GLY A 93 -0.36 24.42 9.07
C GLY A 93 -0.31 24.08 10.56
N VAL A 94 -0.76 22.88 10.95
CA VAL A 94 -0.77 22.42 12.35
C VAL A 94 0.50 21.64 12.65
N THR A 95 1.15 22.00 13.74
CA THR A 95 2.34 21.30 14.23
C THR A 95 1.96 20.20 15.22
N ARG A 96 2.94 19.39 15.65
CA ARG A 96 2.71 18.41 16.73
C ARG A 96 2.51 19.07 18.10
N ARG A 97 2.92 20.34 18.27
CA ARG A 97 2.81 21.08 19.53
C ARG A 97 1.37 21.44 19.86
N ASP A 98 0.55 21.64 18.83
CA ASP A 98 -0.85 22.01 18.95
C ASP A 98 -1.73 20.86 19.49
N ARG A 99 -1.15 19.66 19.68
CA ARG A 99 -1.80 18.44 20.22
C ARG A 99 -3.14 18.09 19.56
N VAL A 100 -3.36 18.52 18.32
CA VAL A 100 -4.57 18.21 17.55
C VAL A 100 -4.66 16.70 17.32
N THR A 101 -5.78 16.13 17.74
CA THR A 101 -6.10 14.72 17.57
C THR A 101 -6.21 14.36 16.09
N ASN A 102 -5.92 13.10 15.74
CA ASN A 102 -6.01 12.64 14.36
C ASN A 102 -7.46 12.65 13.84
N GLN A 103 -8.44 12.53 14.74
CA GLN A 103 -9.86 12.63 14.42
C GLN A 103 -10.22 14.07 13.99
N ASN A 104 -9.87 15.08 14.79
CA ASN A 104 -10.13 16.48 14.45
C ASN A 104 -9.41 16.88 13.15
N LEU A 105 -8.18 16.40 12.93
CA LEU A 105 -7.47 16.62 11.67
C LEU A 105 -8.25 16.05 10.47
N ARG A 106 -8.85 14.87 10.65
CA ARG A 106 -9.60 14.20 9.61
C ARG A 106 -10.93 14.88 9.32
N GLU A 107 -11.63 15.34 10.35
CA GLU A 107 -12.88 16.09 10.21
C GLU A 107 -12.64 17.41 9.46
N LYS A 108 -11.55 18.12 9.75
CA LYS A 108 -11.18 19.37 9.08
C LYS A 108 -10.76 19.19 7.62
N THR A 109 -9.91 18.20 7.34
CA THR A 109 -9.41 17.97 5.96
C THR A 109 -10.44 17.27 5.08
N ASN A 110 -11.19 16.32 5.66
CA ASN A 110 -12.10 15.41 4.97
C ASN A 110 -11.52 14.82 3.66
N VAL A 111 -10.21 14.56 3.66
CA VAL A 111 -9.47 13.98 2.53
C VAL A 111 -9.89 12.51 2.35
N GLN A 112 -9.64 11.93 1.17
CA GLN A 112 -9.95 10.53 0.89
C GLN A 112 -8.95 9.60 1.60
N ASP A 113 -9.43 8.55 2.28
CA ASP A 113 -8.56 7.62 3.01
C ASP A 113 -7.79 6.77 2.01
N ILE A 114 -6.46 6.89 2.04
CA ILE A 114 -5.59 6.12 1.17
C ILE A 114 -5.79 4.61 1.33
N ILE A 115 -6.04 4.12 2.54
CA ILE A 115 -6.24 2.69 2.78
C ILE A 115 -7.58 2.25 2.22
N LYS A 116 -8.60 3.10 2.29
CA LYS A 116 -9.88 2.84 1.62
C LYS A 116 -9.69 2.77 0.10
N GLU A 117 -8.94 3.70 -0.47
CA GLU A 117 -8.66 3.71 -1.92
C GLU A 117 -7.89 2.46 -2.38
N ILE A 118 -6.86 2.06 -1.63
CA ILE A 118 -6.11 0.84 -1.91
C ILE A 118 -7.01 -0.40 -1.87
N LYS A 119 -7.90 -0.49 -0.87
CA LYS A 119 -8.88 -1.58 -0.78
C LYS A 119 -9.81 -1.57 -1.99
N VAL A 120 -10.34 -0.40 -2.37
CA VAL A 120 -11.21 -0.27 -3.54
C VAL A 120 -10.51 -0.71 -4.82
N LYS A 121 -9.26 -0.29 -5.06
CA LYS A 121 -8.47 -0.72 -6.22
C LYS A 121 -8.30 -2.24 -6.25
N LYS A 122 -7.95 -2.85 -5.11
CA LYS A 122 -7.85 -4.30 -5.00
C LYS A 122 -9.16 -5.03 -5.30
N TRP A 123 -10.28 -4.53 -4.76
CA TRP A 123 -11.59 -5.11 -5.03
C TRP A 123 -12.02 -4.94 -6.49
N ARG A 124 -11.72 -3.79 -7.11
CA ARG A 124 -11.94 -3.57 -8.55
C ARG A 124 -11.13 -4.55 -9.38
N TRP A 125 -9.85 -4.75 -9.06
CA TRP A 125 -8.99 -5.74 -9.71
C TRP A 125 -9.52 -7.17 -9.55
N ALA A 126 -9.88 -7.56 -8.32
CA ALA A 126 -10.47 -8.87 -8.04
C ALA A 126 -11.78 -9.08 -8.81
N GLY A 127 -12.66 -8.08 -8.85
CA GLY A 127 -13.90 -8.14 -9.63
C GLY A 127 -13.65 -8.20 -11.13
N HIS A 128 -12.62 -7.53 -11.64
CA HIS A 128 -12.18 -7.65 -13.03
C HIS A 128 -11.74 -9.08 -13.35
N LEU A 129 -10.93 -9.70 -12.48
CA LEU A 129 -10.52 -11.11 -12.63
C LEU A 129 -11.70 -12.09 -12.53
N ALA A 130 -12.67 -11.83 -11.66
CA ALA A 130 -13.86 -12.68 -11.51
C ALA A 130 -14.74 -12.68 -12.77
N ARG A 131 -14.88 -11.54 -13.45
CA ARG A 131 -15.66 -11.39 -14.69
C ARG A 131 -14.91 -11.83 -15.95
N GLN A 132 -13.60 -12.05 -15.88
CA GLN A 132 -12.83 -12.53 -17.01
C GLN A 132 -13.20 -13.99 -17.32
N HIS A 133 -13.69 -14.26 -18.53
CA HIS A 133 -13.98 -15.62 -19.01
C HIS A 133 -12.77 -16.27 -19.72
N ASP A 134 -11.76 -15.48 -20.10
CA ASP A 134 -10.58 -15.94 -20.82
C ASP A 134 -9.66 -16.83 -19.97
N ASN A 135 -8.96 -17.77 -20.61
CA ASN A 135 -8.00 -18.68 -19.98
C ASN A 135 -6.60 -18.05 -19.80
N ARG A 136 -6.53 -16.74 -19.53
CA ARG A 136 -5.28 -15.98 -19.40
C ARG A 136 -4.47 -16.43 -18.17
N TRP A 137 -3.14 -16.31 -18.27
CA TRP A 137 -2.21 -16.63 -17.20
C TRP A 137 -2.55 -15.94 -15.89
N THR A 138 -3.04 -14.71 -15.89
CA THR A 138 -3.41 -13.97 -14.67
C THR A 138 -4.49 -14.69 -13.86
N LYS A 139 -5.54 -15.22 -14.52
CA LYS A 139 -6.60 -15.98 -13.85
C LYS A 139 -6.09 -17.34 -13.38
N LYS A 140 -5.30 -18.02 -14.22
CA LYS A 140 -4.65 -19.30 -13.86
C LYS A 140 -3.77 -19.13 -12.62
N ILE A 141 -2.84 -18.17 -12.62
CA ILE A 141 -1.92 -17.90 -11.51
C ILE A 141 -2.67 -17.51 -10.24
N THR A 142 -3.75 -16.71 -10.36
CA THR A 142 -4.55 -16.31 -9.20
C THR A 142 -5.28 -17.50 -8.56
N ASN A 143 -5.82 -18.40 -9.37
CA ASN A 143 -6.47 -19.62 -8.89
C ASN A 143 -5.46 -20.72 -8.52
N TRP A 144 -4.23 -20.61 -9.00
CA TRP A 144 -3.20 -21.63 -8.84
C TRP A 144 -2.76 -21.69 -7.39
N THR A 145 -2.89 -22.88 -6.81
CA THR A 145 -2.42 -23.18 -5.47
C THR A 145 -1.28 -24.19 -5.60
N PRO A 146 -0.02 -23.85 -5.23
CA PRO A 146 1.10 -24.77 -5.37
C PRO A 146 0.90 -26.03 -4.53
N ARG A 147 1.05 -27.20 -5.14
CA ARG A 147 0.95 -28.51 -4.44
C ARG A 147 2.23 -28.87 -3.66
N THR A 148 3.36 -28.26 -4.02
CA THR A 148 4.69 -28.59 -3.47
C THR A 148 5.04 -27.89 -2.16
N CYS A 149 4.28 -26.87 -1.74
CA CYS A 149 4.56 -26.19 -0.48
C CYS A 149 3.95 -26.94 0.72
N VAL A 150 4.83 -27.55 1.52
CA VAL A 150 4.47 -28.21 2.78
C VAL A 150 4.01 -27.17 3.80
N ARG A 151 2.85 -27.40 4.41
CA ARG A 151 2.33 -26.54 5.50
C ARG A 151 3.30 -26.55 6.70
N ARG A 152 3.41 -25.44 7.41
CA ARG A 152 4.02 -25.45 8.75
C ARG A 152 3.12 -26.24 9.71
N ILE A 153 3.74 -27.00 10.61
CA ILE A 153 3.03 -27.78 11.64
C ILE A 153 2.15 -26.83 12.47
N GLY A 154 0.92 -27.26 12.76
CA GLY A 154 -0.08 -26.48 13.53
C GLY A 154 -0.93 -25.49 12.72
N ARG A 155 -0.65 -25.23 11.44
CA ARG A 155 -1.47 -24.34 10.60
C ARG A 155 -2.53 -25.13 9.82
N GLN A 156 -3.77 -24.61 9.82
CA GLN A 156 -4.86 -25.15 9.01
C GLN A 156 -4.49 -25.21 7.51
N SER A 157 -5.03 -26.22 6.82
CA SER A 157 -4.91 -26.33 5.37
C SER A 157 -5.53 -25.11 4.70
N ARG A 158 -4.81 -24.50 3.74
CA ARG A 158 -5.36 -23.42 2.91
C ARG A 158 -6.16 -23.94 1.71
N ARG A 159 -6.10 -25.24 1.45
CA ARG A 159 -6.84 -25.94 0.39
C ARG A 159 -8.04 -26.66 1.00
N TRP A 160 -9.17 -26.60 0.29
CA TRP A 160 -10.41 -27.29 0.63
C TRP A 160 -10.63 -28.55 -0.23
N THR A 161 -9.98 -28.63 -1.38
CA THR A 161 -9.99 -29.78 -2.30
C THR A 161 -8.77 -30.66 -2.10
N ASP A 162 -9.00 -31.98 -2.09
CA ASP A 162 -7.94 -33.00 -2.01
C ASP A 162 -7.28 -33.25 -3.38
#